data_AF-A0A4Q1A135-F1
#
_entry.id   AF-A0A4Q1A135-F1
#
_cell.length_a   1.000
_cell.length_b   1.000
_cell.length_c   1.000
_cell.angle_alpha   90.00
_cell.angle_beta   90.00
_cell.angle_gamma   90.00
#
_symmetry.space_group_name_H-M   'P 1'
#
loop_
_entity.id
_entity.type
_entity.pdbx_description
1 polymer ?
#
loop_
_entity_poly.entity_id
_entity_poly.type
_entity_poly.pdbx_seq_one_letter_code
_entity_poly.pdbx_strand_id
1 'polypeptide(L)'
;MEANDWHKKETYKSLIHYGTSSIKFVFLVNSGAIIALLTFLGTLLEKNSLINTDIKFAFYYFVGGIVSSGIATTFAYLTQLKLYNESKHQVFLYISMFFVLIGIVLFCLGSLSAIESLIGCIHEL
;
A
#
# COMPACT_ATOMS: atom_id res chain seq x y z
N MET A 1 1.73 35.28 -21.70
CA MET A 1 1.24 33.89 -21.89
C MET A 1 2.14 32.84 -21.22
N GLU A 2 3.42 33.11 -20.94
CA GLU A 2 4.37 32.15 -20.36
C GLU A 2 4.07 31.70 -18.91
N ALA A 3 3.47 32.56 -18.08
CA ALA A 3 3.15 32.22 -16.69
C ALA A 3 2.20 31.02 -16.56
N ASN A 4 1.23 30.88 -17.47
CA ASN A 4 0.25 29.79 -17.44
C ASN A 4 0.91 28.43 -17.74
N ASP A 5 1.87 28.40 -18.66
CA ASP A 5 2.58 27.17 -19.01
C ASP A 5 3.60 26.75 -17.94
N TRP A 6 4.22 27.72 -17.25
CA TRP A 6 5.05 27.42 -16.08
C TRP A 6 4.23 26.79 -14.96
N HIS A 7 3.08 27.39 -14.60
CA HIS A 7 2.20 26.84 -13.56
C HIS A 7 1.76 25.41 -13.89
N LYS A 8 1.34 25.14 -15.14
CA LYS A 8 0.95 23.79 -15.56
C LYS A 8 2.08 22.78 -15.43
N LYS A 9 3.30 23.13 -15.86
CA LYS A 9 4.47 22.23 -15.77
C LYS A 9 4.86 21.97 -14.33
N GLU A 10 4.85 22.99 -13.48
CA GLU A 10 5.22 22.86 -12.08
C GLU A 10 4.19 22.03 -11.32
N THR A 11 2.90 22.32 -11.48
CA THR A 11 1.82 21.49 -10.92
C THR A 11 1.93 20.04 -11.38
N TYR A 12 2.22 19.79 -12.66
CA TYR A 12 2.40 18.44 -13.18
C TYR A 12 3.56 17.69 -12.50
N LYS A 13 4.71 18.34 -12.31
CA LYS A 13 5.84 17.76 -11.57
C LYS A 13 5.46 17.44 -10.12
N SER A 14 4.78 18.35 -9.43
CA SER A 14 4.29 18.12 -8.07
C SER A 14 3.33 16.92 -8.03
N LEU A 15 2.42 16.79 -8.98
CA LEU A 15 1.49 15.65 -9.06
C LEU A 15 2.22 14.31 -9.19
N ILE A 16 3.24 14.23 -10.05
CA ILE A 16 4.07 13.01 -10.17
C ILE A 16 4.77 12.72 -8.85
N HIS A 17 5.35 13.75 -8.22
CA HIS A 17 6.02 13.59 -6.94
C HIS A 17 5.07 13.01 -5.88
N TYR A 18 3.89 13.61 -5.68
CA TYR A 18 2.89 13.08 -4.76
C TYR A 18 2.46 11.65 -5.12
N GLY A 19 2.22 11.34 -6.39
CA GLY A 19 1.85 9.99 -6.84
C GLY A 19 2.90 8.95 -6.49
N THR A 20 4.18 9.23 -6.79
CA THR A 20 5.28 8.31 -6.46
C THR A 20 5.49 8.16 -4.95
N SER A 21 5.34 9.24 -4.19
CA SER A 21 5.41 9.22 -2.73
C SER A 21 4.28 8.39 -2.11
N SER A 22 3.05 8.49 -2.63
CA SER A 22 1.91 7.69 -2.16
C SER A 22 2.08 6.19 -2.42
N ILE A 23 2.60 5.80 -3.59
CA ILE A 23 2.89 4.39 -3.91
C ILE A 23 3.95 3.85 -2.94
N LYS A 24 5.04 4.60 -2.72
CA LYS A 24 6.10 4.23 -1.76
C LYS A 24 5.56 4.09 -0.35
N PHE A 25 4.72 5.03 0.08
CA PHE A 25 4.05 4.97 1.37
C PHE A 25 3.26 3.68 1.53
N VAL A 26 2.36 3.35 0.58
CA VAL A 26 1.55 2.12 0.63
C VAL A 26 2.43 0.87 0.69
N PHE A 27 3.48 0.79 -0.13
CA PHE A 27 4.41 -0.34 -0.09
C PHE A 27 5.11 -0.47 1.27
N LEU A 28 5.64 0.63 1.81
CA LEU A 28 6.39 0.64 3.06
C LEU A 28 5.52 0.31 4.28
N VAL A 29 4.33 0.89 4.40
CA VAL A 29 3.48 0.64 5.57
C VAL A 29 2.96 -0.79 5.62
N ASN A 30 2.56 -1.34 4.47
CA ASN A 30 2.09 -2.73 4.41
C ASN A 30 3.23 -3.74 4.63
N SER A 31 4.40 -3.52 4.02
CA SER A 31 5.58 -4.38 4.25
C SER A 31 6.15 -4.26 5.66
N GLY A 32 6.16 -3.06 6.24
CA GLY A 32 6.57 -2.86 7.62
C GLY A 32 5.64 -3.58 8.60
N ALA A 33 4.33 -3.49 8.38
CA ALA A 33 3.33 -4.14 9.26
C ALA A 33 3.41 -5.67 9.20
N ILE A 34 3.52 -6.27 8.01
CA ILE A 34 3.62 -7.73 7.89
C ILE A 34 4.92 -8.27 8.51
N ILE A 35 6.04 -7.55 8.36
CA ILE A 35 7.31 -7.92 9.01
C ILE A 35 7.17 -7.86 10.53
N ALA A 36 6.56 -6.81 11.07
CA ALA A 36 6.32 -6.69 12.50
C ALA A 36 5.44 -7.83 13.05
N LEU A 37 4.36 -8.20 12.33
CA LEU A 37 3.53 -9.34 12.72
C LEU A 37 4.28 -10.67 12.64
N LEU A 38 5.14 -10.87 11.64
CA LEU A 38 5.91 -12.10 11.50
C LEU A 38 6.95 -12.23 12.61
N THR A 39 7.60 -11.13 13.00
CA THR A 39 8.50 -11.10 14.16
C THR A 39 7.77 -11.47 15.43
N PHE A 40 6.60 -10.87 15.68
CA PHE A 40 5.77 -11.20 16.85
C PHE A 40 5.34 -12.68 16.86
N LEU A 41 4.85 -13.17 15.72
CA LEU A 41 4.44 -14.57 15.57
C LEU A 41 5.60 -15.54 15.85
N GLY A 42 6.81 -15.21 15.39
CA GLY A 42 8.02 -15.98 15.69
C GLY A 42 8.27 -16.13 17.20
N THR A 43 8.13 -15.05 17.95
CA THR A 43 8.29 -15.07 19.42
C THR A 43 7.20 -15.89 20.12
N LEU A 44 5.97 -15.91 19.60
CA LEU A 44 4.87 -16.72 20.17
C LEU A 44 5.09 -18.21 19.93
N LEU A 45 5.58 -18.57 18.75
CA LEU A 45 5.92 -19.95 18.39
C LEU A 45 6.97 -20.54 19.34
N GLU A 46 8.01 -19.76 19.66
CA GLU A 46 9.06 -20.18 20.60
C GLU A 46 8.53 -20.42 22.02
N LYS A 47 7.46 -19.72 22.41
CA LYS A 47 6.85 -19.83 23.74
C LYS A 47 5.78 -20.93 23.84
N ASN A 48 5.52 -21.70 22.77
CA ASN A 48 4.42 -22.67 22.65
C ASN A 48 3.04 -22.09 23.00
N SER A 49 2.86 -20.77 22.91
CA SER A 49 1.64 -20.06 23.29
C SER A 49 0.69 -19.88 22.10
N LEU A 50 0.70 -20.81 21.13
CA LEU A 50 -0.20 -20.78 19.98
C LEU A 50 -1.61 -21.16 20.41
N ILE A 51 -2.28 -20.24 21.09
CA ILE A 51 -3.70 -20.35 21.36
C ILE A 51 -4.40 -19.58 20.24
N ASN A 52 -5.03 -20.37 19.36
CA ASN A 52 -6.08 -20.03 18.39
C ASN A 52 -6.09 -18.62 17.73
N THR A 53 -4.92 -18.06 17.43
CA THR A 53 -4.84 -16.70 16.89
C THR A 53 -5.07 -16.69 15.38
N ASP A 54 -6.21 -16.14 14.93
CA ASP A 54 -6.54 -16.03 13.50
C ASP A 54 -5.86 -14.83 12.82
N ILE A 55 -4.52 -14.77 12.95
CA ILE A 55 -3.70 -13.68 12.40
C ILE A 55 -3.64 -13.68 10.87
N LYS A 56 -4.13 -14.76 10.23
CA LYS A 56 -4.05 -15.00 8.78
C LYS A 56 -4.72 -13.88 7.99
N PHE A 57 -5.84 -13.37 8.48
CA PHE A 57 -6.57 -12.27 7.83
C PHE A 57 -5.72 -11.00 7.75
N ALA A 58 -5.03 -10.63 8.82
CA ALA A 58 -4.13 -9.48 8.81
C ALA A 58 -3.00 -9.64 7.79
N PHE A 59 -2.42 -10.84 7.68
CA PHE A 59 -1.42 -11.15 6.67
C PHE A 59 -1.97 -11.00 5.25
N TYR A 60 -3.16 -11.53 4.95
CA TYR A 60 -3.75 -11.41 3.62
C TYR A 60 -4.01 -9.94 3.23
N TYR A 61 -4.46 -9.11 4.17
CA TYR A 61 -4.66 -7.69 3.92
C TYR A 61 -3.34 -6.97 3.62
N PHE A 62 -2.28 -7.19 4.41
CA PHE A 62 -0.99 -6.55 4.15
C PHE A 62 -0.31 -7.04 2.86
N VAL A 63 -0.36 -8.34 2.56
CA VAL A 63 0.11 -8.87 1.27
C VAL A 63 -0.69 -8.27 0.12
N GLY A 64 -2.01 -8.17 0.26
CA GLY A 64 -2.87 -7.51 -0.71
C GLY A 64 -2.45 -6.05 -0.95
N GLY A 65 -2.12 -5.30 0.12
CA GLY A 65 -1.63 -3.93 0.01
C GLY A 65 -0.29 -3.84 -0.75
N ILE A 66 0.63 -4.77 -0.52
CA ILE A 66 1.90 -4.87 -1.25
C ILE A 66 1.64 -5.14 -2.73
N VAL A 67 0.83 -6.15 -3.06
CA VAL A 67 0.48 -6.48 -4.45
C VAL A 67 -0.20 -5.29 -5.14
N SER A 68 -1.13 -4.63 -4.45
CA SER A 68 -1.81 -3.42 -4.93
C SER A 68 -0.82 -2.31 -5.28
N SER A 69 0.21 -2.09 -4.45
CA SER A 69 1.26 -1.10 -4.74
C SER A 69 2.12 -1.47 -5.96
N GLY A 70 2.38 -2.76 -6.19
CA GLY A 70 3.08 -3.24 -7.40
C GLY A 70 2.27 -3.01 -8.67
N ILE A 71 0.96 -3.28 -8.62
CA ILE A 71 0.03 -2.98 -9.71
C ILE A 71 -0.01 -1.47 -9.96
N ALA A 72 -0.19 -0.66 -8.92
CA ALA A 72 -0.18 0.81 -9.02
C ALA A 72 1.09 1.34 -9.68
N THR A 73 2.26 0.80 -9.32
CA THR A 73 3.56 1.14 -9.92
C THR A 73 3.59 0.82 -11.41
N THR A 74 3.08 -0.33 -11.82
CA THR A 74 3.03 -0.76 -13.23
C THR A 74 2.17 0.21 -14.05
N PHE A 75 0.98 0.57 -13.56
CA PHE A 75 0.11 1.53 -14.23
C PHE A 75 0.68 2.96 -14.23
N ALA A 76 1.38 3.36 -13.19
CA ALA A 76 2.11 4.64 -13.17
C ALA A 76 3.20 4.67 -14.24
N TYR A 77 3.94 3.58 -14.43
CA TYR A 77 4.93 3.46 -15.51
C TYR A 77 4.28 3.55 -16.90
N LEU A 78 3.19 2.81 -17.13
CA LEU A 78 2.43 2.88 -18.39
C LEU A 78 1.88 4.28 -18.67
N THR A 79 1.49 5.01 -17.63
CA THR A 79 1.06 6.41 -17.74
C THR A 79 2.18 7.28 -18.30
N GLN A 80 3.40 7.15 -17.76
CA GLN A 80 4.56 7.90 -18.23
C GLN A 80 4.93 7.52 -19.67
N LEU A 81 4.89 6.23 -20.01
CA LEU A 81 5.15 5.75 -21.37
C LEU A 81 4.14 6.31 -22.38
N LYS A 82 2.85 6.32 -22.03
CA LYS A 82 1.79 6.90 -22.87
C LYS A 82 1.94 8.41 -23.03
N LEU A 83 2.34 9.10 -21.97
CA LEU A 83 2.60 10.54 -22.04
C LEU A 83 3.80 10.86 -22.91
N TYR A 84 4.87 10.06 -22.83
CA TYR A 84 6.02 10.17 -23.72
C TYR A 84 5.63 10.02 -25.20
N ASN A 85 4.69 9.11 -25.49
CA ASN A 85 4.12 8.92 -26.83
C ASN A 85 2.97 9.91 -27.17
N GLU A 86 2.86 11.03 -26.45
CA GLU A 86 1.82 12.08 -26.62
C GLU A 86 0.38 11.54 -26.71
N SER A 87 0.13 10.40 -26.05
CA SER A 87 -1.13 9.65 -26.13
C SER A 87 -2.01 9.87 -24.89
N LYS A 88 -3.30 9.52 -25.00
CA LYS A 88 -4.24 9.54 -23.87
C LYS A 88 -3.74 8.63 -22.73
N HIS A 89 -3.35 9.23 -21.61
CA HIS A 89 -2.73 8.58 -20.45
C HIS A 89 -3.60 8.58 -19.19
N GLN A 90 -4.68 9.38 -19.17
CA GLN A 90 -5.54 9.60 -17.99
C GLN A 90 -6.11 8.30 -17.41
N VAL A 91 -6.48 7.33 -18.24
CA VAL A 91 -7.06 6.05 -17.79
C VAL A 91 -6.06 5.27 -16.93
N PHE A 92 -4.80 5.14 -17.36
CA PHE A 92 -3.77 4.43 -16.60
C PHE A 92 -3.47 5.13 -15.28
N LEU A 93 -3.51 6.47 -15.27
CA LEU A 93 -3.35 7.26 -14.05
C LEU A 93 -4.46 6.98 -13.04
N TYR A 94 -5.72 7.01 -13.46
CA TYR A 94 -6.86 6.71 -12.58
C TYR A 94 -6.82 5.29 -12.04
N ILE A 95 -6.42 4.31 -12.86
CA ILE A 95 -6.23 2.93 -12.39
C ILE A 95 -5.13 2.87 -11.32
N SER A 96 -3.98 3.52 -11.55
CA SER A 96 -2.90 3.58 -10.56
C SER A 96 -3.37 4.18 -9.23
N MET A 97 -4.08 5.31 -9.27
CA MET A 97 -4.65 5.94 -8.07
C MET A 97 -5.65 5.05 -7.34
N PHE A 98 -6.49 4.33 -8.08
CA PHE A 98 -7.45 3.39 -7.51
C PHE A 98 -6.75 2.28 -6.71
N PHE A 99 -5.67 1.70 -7.24
CA PHE A 99 -4.88 0.69 -6.51
C PHE A 99 -4.11 1.28 -5.31
N VAL A 100 -3.69 2.54 -5.35
CA VAL A 100 -3.15 3.23 -4.17
C VAL A 100 -4.20 3.32 -3.06
N LEU A 101 -5.43 3.74 -3.39
CA LEU A 101 -6.52 3.82 -2.42
C LEU A 101 -6.89 2.45 -1.84
N ILE A 102 -6.96 1.42 -2.68
CA ILE A 102 -7.14 0.03 -2.22
C ILE A 102 -6.04 -0.34 -1.22
N GLY A 103 -4.78 -0.05 -1.54
CA GLY A 103 -3.66 -0.40 -0.64
C GLY A 103 -3.72 0.29 0.72
N ILE A 104 -4.25 1.52 0.78
CA ILE A 104 -4.51 2.23 2.05
C ILE A 104 -5.65 1.56 2.81
N VAL A 105 -6.77 1.23 2.15
CA VAL A 105 -7.90 0.54 2.77
C VAL A 105 -7.47 -0.82 3.33
N LEU A 106 -6.71 -1.59 2.55
CA LEU A 106 -6.17 -2.88 2.99
C LEU A 106 -5.25 -2.74 4.20
N PHE A 107 -4.41 -1.70 4.25
CA PHE A 107 -3.59 -1.42 5.43
C PHE A 107 -4.45 -1.15 6.68
N CYS A 108 -5.52 -0.36 6.55
CA CYS A 108 -6.43 -0.07 7.65
C CYS A 108 -7.16 -1.34 8.12
N LEU A 109 -7.73 -2.12 7.21
CA LEU A 109 -8.41 -3.38 7.53
C LEU A 109 -7.44 -4.40 8.15
N GLY A 110 -6.25 -4.55 7.59
CA GLY A 110 -5.21 -5.43 8.12
C GLY A 110 -4.78 -5.04 9.54
N SER A 111 -4.67 -3.74 9.81
CA SER A 111 -4.34 -3.23 11.13
C SER A 111 -5.44 -3.51 12.17
N LEU A 112 -6.72 -3.37 11.79
CA LEU A 112 -7.85 -3.71 12.67
C LEU A 112 -7.89 -5.21 12.98
N SER A 113 -7.79 -6.05 11.95
CA SER A 113 -7.76 -7.51 12.14
C SER A 113 -6.55 -7.98 12.96
N ALA A 114 -5.39 -7.30 12.83
CA ALA A 114 -4.21 -7.59 13.62
C ALA A 114 -4.43 -7.30 15.12
N ILE A 115 -5.08 -6.18 15.44
CA ILE A 115 -5.39 -5.80 16.82
C ILE A 115 -6.35 -6.79 17.45
N GLU A 116 -7.43 -7.16 16.74
CA GLU A 116 -8.42 -8.12 17.23
C GLU A 116 -7.77 -9.48 17.53
N SER A 117 -6.92 -9.96 16.62
CA SER A 117 -6.18 -11.21 16.79
C SER A 117 -5.23 -11.14 17.99
N LEU A 118 -4.51 -10.03 18.14
CA LEU A 118 -3.52 -9.86 19.20
C LEU A 118 -4.17 -9.76 20.59
N ILE A 119 -5.27 -9.01 20.72
CA ILE A 119 -6.02 -8.90 21.97
C ILE A 119 -6.60 -10.26 22.37
N GLY A 120 -7.14 -11.02 21.41
CA GLY A 120 -7.61 -12.38 21.64
C GLY A 120 -6.51 -13.27 22.23
N CYS A 121 -5.30 -13.20 21.67
CA CYS A 121 -4.15 -13.96 22.17
C CYS A 121 -3.74 -13.57 23.60
N ILE A 122 -3.74 -12.28 23.95
CA ILE A 122 -3.36 -11.82 25.30
C ILE A 122 -4.34 -12.31 26.36
N HIS A 123 -5.63 -12.40 26.05
CA HIS A 123 -6.64 -12.85 27.02
C HIS A 123 -6.56 -14.37 27.29
N GLU A 124 -5.85 -15.14 26.48
CA GLU A 124 -5.65 -16.58 26.65
C GLU A 124 -4.34 -16.96 27.36
N LEU A 125 -3.44 -16.00 27.59
CA LEU A 125 -2.15 -16.14 28.30
C LEU A 125 -2.30 -15.97 29.83
#